data_AF-A0A1Q4E079-F1
#
_entry.id   AF-A0A1Q4E079-F1
#
_cell.length_a   1.000
_cell.length_b   1.000
_cell.length_c   1.000
_cell.angle_alpha   90.00
_cell.angle_beta   90.00
_cell.angle_gamma   90.00
#
_symmetry.space_group_name_H-M   'P 1'
#
loop_
_entity.id
_entity.type
_entity.pdbx_description
1 polymer ?
#
loop_
_entity_poly.entity_id
_entity_poly.type
_entity_poly.pdbx_seq_one_letter_code
_entity_poly.pdbx_strand_id
1 'polypeptide(L)'
;MPTSPEPAPAVGRRITIATVAALACFVPAACDYASASPAQRPTSTKGPTGTTAPGHQHGGTATAPAATEPTDEPTDEPADEPADDPTDPTAGPTAARTGDPAADPTATTAPTTSAAPAPPAGGANGLDVLGRDCSTSKLQPHTGFQIAPACVSTEFGEVSAPDKNPSLLITKAPRTVRADAPFSISVSTRNLVRDRFLGAAAGGYYLESSFLDPNGLQRGHFHTACRILPSGDVAPDAAPVPAFFVATQDNGGGSTPDTVVVNVTGLPKGEAQCTVWAGDGSHRVPMMQRANQTPAIDSVRITVQ
;
A
#
# COMPACT_ATOMS: atom_id res chain seq x y z
N MET A 1 8.56 83.00 16.24
CA MET A 1 7.29 82.57 16.87
C MET A 1 6.63 81.57 15.92
N PRO A 2 6.02 80.46 16.36
CA PRO A 2 6.07 79.77 17.65
C PRO A 2 6.80 78.41 17.57
N THR A 3 7.16 77.93 18.75
CA THR A 3 7.84 76.67 19.08
C THR A 3 6.94 75.45 18.93
N SER A 4 7.49 74.37 18.38
CA SER A 4 6.89 73.02 18.34
C SER A 4 6.69 72.45 19.75
N PRO A 5 5.60 71.71 20.02
CA PRO A 5 5.40 71.06 21.30
C PRO A 5 6.14 69.71 21.40
N GLU A 6 6.60 69.45 22.62
CA GLU A 6 7.26 68.24 23.13
C GLU A 6 6.31 67.02 23.16
N PRO A 7 6.81 65.77 22.98
CA PRO A 7 5.96 64.58 23.01
C PRO A 7 5.70 64.07 24.45
N ALA A 8 4.44 63.67 24.70
CA ALA A 8 4.01 63.04 25.94
C ALA A 8 4.50 61.58 26.09
N PRO A 9 4.64 61.06 27.32
CA PRO A 9 5.20 59.73 27.57
C PRO A 9 4.20 58.60 27.32
N ALA A 10 4.63 57.57 26.59
CA ALA A 10 3.86 56.35 26.38
C ALA A 10 3.91 55.45 27.63
N VAL A 11 2.78 55.30 28.30
CA VAL A 11 2.57 54.34 29.39
C VAL A 11 2.50 52.94 28.80
N GLY A 12 3.49 52.12 29.16
CA GLY A 12 3.57 50.73 28.75
C GLY A 12 2.49 49.86 29.39
N ARG A 13 1.84 49.03 28.57
CA ARG A 13 1.03 47.91 29.03
C ARG A 13 1.73 46.61 28.62
N ARG A 14 2.51 46.04 29.55
CA ARG A 14 3.10 44.71 29.40
C ARG A 14 1.98 43.68 29.43
N ILE A 15 1.63 43.11 28.28
CA ILE A 15 0.78 41.93 28.17
C ILE A 15 1.71 40.73 28.22
N THR A 16 1.75 40.06 29.36
CA THR A 16 2.42 38.78 29.54
C THR A 16 1.56 37.72 28.86
N ILE A 17 1.95 37.28 27.66
CA ILE A 17 1.33 36.13 27.00
C ILE A 17 1.95 34.87 27.63
N ALA A 18 1.16 34.17 28.45
CA ALA A 18 1.49 32.85 28.92
C ALA A 18 1.26 31.84 27.79
N THR A 19 2.35 31.36 27.18
CA THR A 19 2.33 30.28 26.19
C THR A 19 2.02 28.97 26.90
N VAL A 20 0.78 28.48 26.78
CA VAL A 20 0.43 27.11 27.16
C VAL A 20 0.89 26.20 26.01
N ALA A 21 1.98 25.46 26.24
CA ALA A 21 2.40 24.39 25.35
C ALA A 21 1.43 23.21 25.51
N ALA A 22 0.42 23.14 24.64
CA ALA A 22 -0.42 21.96 24.50
C ALA A 22 0.36 20.91 23.70
N LEU A 23 0.98 19.97 24.42
CA LEU A 23 1.50 18.74 23.84
C LEU A 23 0.28 17.90 23.40
N ALA A 24 -0.10 17.99 22.13
CA ALA A 24 -1.07 17.10 21.52
C ALA A 24 -0.41 15.73 21.33
N CYS A 25 -0.58 14.83 22.31
CA CYS A 25 -0.29 13.41 22.12
C CYS A 25 -1.28 12.85 21.10
N PHE A 26 -0.90 12.79 19.83
CA PHE A 26 -1.58 11.97 18.84
C PHE A 26 -1.41 10.51 19.24
N VAL A 27 -2.47 9.91 19.77
CA VAL A 27 -2.55 8.45 19.94
C VAL A 27 -2.78 7.85 18.55
N PRO A 28 -1.88 7.02 18.01
CA PRO A 28 -2.16 6.31 16.78
C PRO A 28 -3.35 5.36 17.03
N ALA A 29 -4.35 5.40 16.16
CA ALA A 29 -5.44 4.45 16.16
C ALA A 29 -4.89 3.06 15.83
N ALA A 30 -4.53 2.30 16.87
CA ALA A 30 -4.26 0.88 16.73
C ALA A 30 -5.57 0.21 16.28
N CYS A 31 -5.55 -0.40 15.10
CA CYS A 31 -6.70 -1.11 14.58
C CYS A 31 -6.68 -2.51 15.14
N ASP A 32 -7.52 -2.75 16.13
CA ASP A 32 -7.91 -4.09 16.53
C ASP A 32 -8.59 -4.76 15.34
N TYR A 33 -8.01 -5.85 14.86
CA TYR A 33 -8.65 -6.68 13.84
C TYR A 33 -9.74 -7.51 14.52
N ALA A 34 -11.00 -7.22 14.20
CA ALA A 34 -12.11 -8.13 14.48
C ALA A 34 -12.01 -9.32 13.51
N SER A 35 -11.47 -10.44 13.98
CA SER A 35 -11.74 -11.74 13.36
C SER A 35 -13.25 -11.98 13.44
N ALA A 36 -13.93 -12.13 12.30
CA ALA A 36 -15.32 -12.55 12.28
C ALA A 36 -15.42 -13.93 12.96
N SER A 37 -15.97 -13.98 14.18
CA SER A 37 -16.28 -15.24 14.85
C SER A 37 -17.22 -16.07 13.98
N PRO A 38 -16.97 -17.38 13.79
CA PRO A 38 -17.93 -18.24 13.11
C PRO A 38 -19.22 -18.30 13.92
N ALA A 39 -20.36 -18.09 13.26
CA ALA A 39 -21.68 -18.17 13.87
C ALA A 39 -21.84 -19.50 14.63
N GLN A 40 -22.09 -19.41 15.95
CA GLN A 40 -22.45 -20.54 16.79
C GLN A 40 -23.74 -21.17 16.26
N ARG A 41 -23.66 -22.44 15.84
CA ARG A 41 -24.83 -23.29 15.62
C ARG A 41 -25.20 -23.97 16.96
N PRO A 42 -26.49 -24.09 17.31
CA PRO A 42 -26.89 -24.49 18.65
C PRO A 42 -26.63 -25.97 18.94
N THR A 43 -26.38 -26.21 20.22
CA THR A 43 -26.11 -27.48 20.90
C THR A 43 -27.22 -28.52 20.71
N SER A 44 -26.82 -29.79 20.51
CA SER A 44 -27.61 -30.94 20.94
C SER A 44 -26.71 -31.98 21.60
N THR A 45 -27.19 -32.47 22.73
CA THR A 45 -26.53 -33.27 23.77
C THR A 45 -26.52 -34.77 23.47
N LYS A 46 -25.40 -35.45 23.78
CA LYS A 46 -25.31 -36.76 24.48
C LYS A 46 -23.84 -37.21 24.61
N GLY A 47 -23.34 -37.37 25.84
CA GLY A 47 -22.13 -38.17 26.13
C GLY A 47 -22.47 -39.66 26.29
N PRO A 48 -21.65 -40.49 26.97
CA PRO A 48 -20.30 -40.25 27.53
C PRO A 48 -19.28 -41.43 27.38
N THR A 49 -18.14 -41.31 28.08
CA THR A 49 -17.19 -42.34 28.60
C THR A 49 -16.03 -42.85 27.74
N GLY A 50 -14.82 -42.88 28.34
CA GLY A 50 -13.65 -43.62 27.85
C GLY A 50 -12.28 -43.12 28.34
N THR A 51 -11.89 -43.50 29.55
CA THR A 51 -10.57 -43.33 30.20
C THR A 51 -9.44 -44.12 29.51
N THR A 52 -8.20 -43.58 29.56
CA THR A 52 -6.88 -44.21 29.91
C THR A 52 -5.70 -43.77 29.02
N ALA A 53 -4.59 -43.38 29.68
CA ALA A 53 -3.22 -43.30 29.15
C ALA A 53 -2.48 -44.65 29.43
N PRO A 54 -1.14 -44.85 29.30
CA PRO A 54 -0.04 -44.05 28.71
C PRO A 54 1.00 -44.90 27.90
N GLY A 55 2.07 -44.25 27.39
CA GLY A 55 3.44 -44.81 27.37
C GLY A 55 4.03 -45.26 26.02
N HIS A 56 5.15 -44.66 25.59
CA HIS A 56 6.50 -45.24 25.76
C HIS A 56 7.62 -44.35 25.16
N GLN A 57 8.75 -44.39 25.86
CA GLN A 57 10.04 -43.74 25.56
C GLN A 57 10.93 -44.59 24.65
N HIS A 58 11.95 -43.93 24.08
CA HIS A 58 13.34 -44.34 23.75
C HIS A 58 13.72 -43.64 22.43
N GLY A 59 14.80 -42.86 22.28
CA GLY A 59 16.11 -42.87 22.94
C GLY A 59 17.13 -43.41 21.93
N GLY A 60 18.10 -42.58 21.48
CA GLY A 60 19.19 -43.07 20.63
C GLY A 60 19.93 -42.02 19.82
N THR A 61 21.00 -41.48 20.39
CA THR A 61 22.10 -40.70 19.80
C THR A 61 23.07 -41.55 18.97
N ALA A 62 23.66 -41.00 17.89
CA ALA A 62 25.09 -41.10 17.49
C ALA A 62 25.28 -40.52 16.06
N THR A 63 26.00 -39.41 15.87
CA THR A 63 27.46 -39.26 15.60
C THR A 63 27.87 -39.48 14.14
N ALA A 64 28.44 -38.44 13.52
CA ALA A 64 29.05 -38.39 12.19
C ALA A 64 30.46 -39.01 12.13
N PRO A 65 31.00 -39.24 10.92
CA PRO A 65 32.41 -38.95 10.66
C PRO A 65 32.65 -38.17 9.34
N ALA A 66 33.91 -37.78 9.16
CA ALA A 66 34.43 -36.71 8.31
C ALA A 66 34.90 -37.11 6.89
N ALA A 67 34.97 -36.09 6.03
CA ALA A 67 35.84 -35.77 4.88
C ALA A 67 36.69 -36.83 4.15
N THR A 68 36.68 -36.76 2.81
CA THR A 68 37.86 -36.73 1.91
C THR A 68 37.43 -36.36 0.47
N GLU A 69 38.17 -35.45 -0.17
CA GLU A 69 38.10 -35.12 -1.61
C GLU A 69 38.77 -36.20 -2.49
N PRO A 70 38.59 -36.16 -3.82
CA PRO A 70 39.75 -35.80 -4.64
C PRO A 70 39.48 -34.85 -5.82
N THR A 71 40.51 -34.08 -6.13
CA THR A 71 40.81 -33.25 -7.30
C THR A 71 41.14 -34.11 -8.54
N ASP A 72 40.78 -33.64 -9.75
CA ASP A 72 41.66 -33.53 -10.94
C ASP A 72 40.88 -33.06 -12.18
N GLU A 73 41.21 -31.85 -12.68
CA GLU A 73 41.04 -31.36 -14.08
C GLU A 73 42.34 -31.67 -14.89
N PRO A 74 42.57 -31.28 -16.18
CA PRO A 74 41.75 -30.57 -17.21
C PRO A 74 41.73 -31.34 -18.58
N THR A 75 41.15 -30.85 -19.69
CA THR A 75 41.83 -30.01 -20.71
C THR A 75 41.01 -29.88 -22.02
N ASP A 76 40.97 -28.63 -22.54
CA ASP A 76 40.83 -28.09 -23.92
C ASP A 76 39.50 -27.98 -24.73
N GLU A 77 39.16 -26.69 -24.97
CA GLU A 77 38.33 -25.99 -25.98
C GLU A 77 38.87 -26.12 -27.45
N PRO A 78 38.33 -25.39 -28.49
CA PRO A 78 36.96 -25.00 -28.87
C PRO A 78 36.67 -25.19 -30.41
N ALA A 79 35.43 -24.96 -30.86
CA ALA A 79 35.02 -24.55 -32.24
C ALA A 79 33.48 -24.50 -32.30
N ASP A 80 32.74 -23.67 -33.04
CA ASP A 80 32.96 -22.49 -33.88
C ASP A 80 31.53 -21.91 -34.12
N GLU A 81 31.40 -20.58 -34.27
CA GLU A 81 30.16 -19.92 -34.74
C GLU A 81 29.87 -20.23 -36.23
N PRO A 82 28.69 -19.82 -36.74
CA PRO A 82 28.82 -18.79 -37.77
C PRO A 82 27.78 -17.67 -37.70
N ALA A 83 28.25 -16.48 -38.07
CA ALA A 83 27.49 -15.32 -38.50
C ALA A 83 27.38 -15.24 -40.04
N ASP A 84 26.36 -14.50 -40.50
CA ASP A 84 26.30 -13.58 -41.66
C ASP A 84 25.16 -13.76 -42.69
N ASP A 85 24.43 -12.65 -42.85
CA ASP A 85 23.40 -12.18 -43.81
C ASP A 85 23.99 -12.02 -45.25
N PRO A 86 23.38 -11.39 -46.30
CA PRO A 86 21.99 -11.06 -46.68
C PRO A 86 21.64 -11.45 -48.16
N THR A 87 20.43 -11.18 -48.68
CA THR A 87 20.19 -10.65 -50.07
C THR A 87 18.71 -10.49 -50.47
N ASP A 88 18.35 -9.27 -50.90
CA ASP A 88 17.28 -8.94 -51.87
C ASP A 88 17.97 -8.65 -53.23
N PRO A 89 17.37 -8.98 -54.41
CA PRO A 89 16.77 -7.89 -55.18
C PRO A 89 15.57 -8.27 -56.12
N THR A 90 14.70 -7.27 -56.31
CA THR A 90 14.01 -6.83 -57.57
C THR A 90 12.69 -7.46 -58.11
N ALA A 91 11.70 -6.55 -58.23
CA ALA A 91 10.83 -6.23 -59.38
C ALA A 91 9.64 -7.16 -59.79
N GLY A 92 8.44 -6.54 -59.88
CA GLY A 92 7.13 -7.15 -60.23
C GLY A 92 6.90 -7.45 -61.72
N PRO A 93 5.66 -7.83 -62.11
CA PRO A 93 4.69 -6.81 -62.52
C PRO A 93 3.20 -7.07 -62.14
N THR A 94 2.41 -6.02 -62.39
CA THR A 94 0.96 -5.80 -62.24
C THR A 94 0.03 -6.82 -62.89
N ALA A 95 -1.11 -7.11 -62.23
CA ALA A 95 -2.40 -7.35 -62.88
C ALA A 95 -3.57 -7.01 -61.93
N ALA A 96 -4.36 -6.02 -62.34
CA ALA A 96 -5.60 -5.60 -61.68
C ALA A 96 -6.73 -6.62 -61.89
N ARG A 97 -7.56 -6.85 -60.86
CA ARG A 97 -8.99 -7.11 -61.01
C ARG A 97 -9.80 -6.49 -59.87
N THR A 98 -10.59 -5.51 -60.29
CA THR A 98 -11.81 -4.93 -59.73
C THR A 98 -12.73 -5.92 -59.01
N GLY A 99 -13.31 -5.46 -57.90
CA GLY A 99 -14.48 -6.07 -57.26
C GLY A 99 -14.78 -5.44 -55.90
N ASP A 100 -15.49 -4.30 -55.90
CA ASP A 100 -16.21 -3.82 -54.71
C ASP A 100 -17.22 -4.88 -54.23
N PRO A 101 -17.53 -4.90 -52.93
CA PRO A 101 -18.93 -4.74 -52.60
C PRO A 101 -19.16 -3.64 -51.55
N ALA A 102 -19.96 -2.66 -51.99
CA ALA A 102 -21.08 -2.04 -51.31
C ALA A 102 -21.02 -1.88 -49.78
N ALA A 103 -21.03 -0.60 -49.38
CA ALA A 103 -21.46 -0.16 -48.06
C ALA A 103 -22.89 -0.64 -47.76
N ASP A 104 -23.06 -1.24 -46.58
CA ASP A 104 -24.36 -1.51 -45.98
C ASP A 104 -24.53 -0.60 -44.74
N PRO A 105 -25.46 0.37 -44.75
CA PRO A 105 -25.66 1.30 -43.65
C PRO A 105 -26.66 0.70 -42.66
N THR A 106 -26.20 -0.22 -41.82
CA THR A 106 -26.99 -0.65 -40.65
C THR A 106 -26.11 -0.69 -39.40
N ALA A 107 -25.75 0.50 -38.92
CA ALA A 107 -25.19 0.69 -37.60
C ALA A 107 -26.28 0.40 -36.55
N THR A 108 -26.43 -0.87 -36.19
CA THR A 108 -27.16 -1.28 -35.00
C THR A 108 -26.43 -0.72 -33.79
N THR A 109 -27.02 0.30 -33.17
CA THR A 109 -26.64 0.84 -31.86
C THR A 109 -26.42 -0.30 -30.87
N ALA A 110 -25.19 -0.45 -30.40
CA ALA A 110 -24.88 -1.28 -29.25
C ALA A 110 -25.68 -0.76 -28.04
N PRO A 111 -26.31 -1.62 -27.24
CA PRO A 111 -27.00 -1.16 -26.04
C PRO A 111 -25.95 -0.65 -25.06
N THR A 112 -26.01 0.63 -24.74
CA THR A 112 -25.48 1.17 -23.48
C THR A 112 -26.12 0.39 -22.35
N THR A 113 -25.41 -0.59 -21.80
CA THR A 113 -25.69 -1.10 -20.46
C THR A 113 -25.45 0.06 -19.50
N SER A 114 -26.54 0.78 -19.20
CA SER A 114 -26.60 1.67 -18.05
C SER A 114 -26.21 0.84 -16.84
N ALA A 115 -25.03 1.11 -16.28
CA ALA A 115 -24.65 0.57 -14.99
C ALA A 115 -25.79 0.87 -14.00
N ALA A 116 -26.18 -0.14 -13.22
CA ALA A 116 -27.18 0.04 -12.19
C ALA A 116 -26.74 1.20 -11.28
N PRO A 117 -27.68 2.05 -10.80
CA PRO A 117 -27.34 3.12 -9.88
C PRO A 117 -26.64 2.51 -8.68
N ALA A 118 -25.46 3.02 -8.35
CA ALA A 118 -24.80 2.62 -7.14
C ALA A 118 -25.68 2.96 -5.92
N PRO A 119 -25.69 2.11 -4.88
CA PRO A 119 -26.48 2.38 -3.69
C PRO A 119 -26.08 3.74 -3.09
N PRO A 120 -27.04 4.52 -2.56
CA PRO A 120 -26.78 5.87 -2.10
C PRO A 120 -25.64 5.91 -1.08
N ALA A 121 -24.84 6.98 -1.13
CA ALA A 121 -23.80 7.32 -0.16
C ALA A 121 -24.44 7.68 1.19
N GLY A 122 -24.90 6.65 1.89
CA GLY A 122 -25.29 6.64 3.30
C GLY A 122 -24.68 5.38 3.91
N GLY A 123 -23.85 5.56 4.94
CA GLY A 123 -23.01 4.50 5.53
C GLY A 123 -23.83 3.27 5.93
N ALA A 124 -23.50 2.09 5.38
CA ALA A 124 -24.08 0.81 5.83
C ALA A 124 -23.79 0.52 7.32
N ASN A 125 -22.89 1.30 7.90
CA ASN A 125 -22.33 1.21 9.24
C ASN A 125 -22.16 2.60 9.91
N GLY A 126 -22.79 3.66 9.38
CA GLY A 126 -22.74 5.01 9.97
C GLY A 126 -21.41 5.76 9.82
N LEU A 127 -20.46 5.26 9.02
CA LEU A 127 -19.22 5.97 8.71
C LEU A 127 -19.43 7.06 7.65
N ASP A 128 -18.69 8.16 7.80
CA ASP A 128 -18.62 9.24 6.82
C ASP A 128 -17.70 8.83 5.66
N VAL A 129 -18.30 8.56 4.50
CA VAL A 129 -17.63 8.12 3.27
C VAL A 129 -17.84 9.11 2.13
N LEU A 130 -16.80 9.32 1.32
CA LEU A 130 -16.84 10.23 0.17
C LEU A 130 -17.67 9.67 -0.99
N GLY A 131 -17.69 8.34 -1.11
CA GLY A 131 -18.41 7.61 -2.14
C GLY A 131 -17.96 6.15 -2.22
N ARG A 132 -18.66 5.34 -3.02
CA ARG A 132 -18.39 3.91 -3.21
C ARG A 132 -18.08 3.53 -4.66
N ASP A 133 -18.02 4.54 -5.52
CA ASP A 133 -17.93 4.43 -6.97
C ASP A 133 -17.74 5.85 -7.57
N CYS A 134 -17.78 5.94 -8.89
CA CYS A 134 -17.55 7.18 -9.64
C CYS A 134 -18.77 8.09 -9.84
N SER A 135 -19.95 7.77 -9.28
CA SER A 135 -21.19 8.55 -9.50
C SER A 135 -21.09 10.01 -9.06
N THR A 136 -20.21 10.30 -8.10
CA THR A 136 -19.93 11.66 -7.60
C THR A 136 -18.63 12.25 -8.16
N SER A 137 -17.86 11.47 -8.93
CA SER A 137 -16.60 11.92 -9.51
C SER A 137 -16.86 12.91 -10.65
N LYS A 138 -15.96 13.88 -10.79
CA LYS A 138 -15.93 14.82 -11.91
C LYS A 138 -14.92 14.42 -12.98
N LEU A 139 -14.18 13.32 -12.77
CA LEU A 139 -13.21 12.83 -13.73
C LEU A 139 -13.91 12.06 -14.85
N GLN A 140 -13.27 12.03 -16.01
CA GLN A 140 -13.70 11.17 -17.11
C GLN A 140 -13.72 9.68 -16.68
N PRO A 141 -14.67 8.89 -17.19
CA PRO A 141 -14.65 7.45 -16.99
C PRO A 141 -13.35 6.83 -17.49
N HIS A 142 -12.80 5.91 -16.71
CA HIS A 142 -11.63 5.14 -17.10
C HIS A 142 -11.98 4.15 -18.22
N THR A 143 -11.10 3.97 -19.19
CA THR A 143 -11.35 3.17 -20.39
C THR A 143 -10.70 1.78 -20.36
N GLY A 144 -9.94 1.48 -19.31
CA GLY A 144 -9.11 0.27 -19.20
C GLY A 144 -7.70 0.45 -19.77
N PHE A 145 -7.44 1.55 -20.46
CA PHE A 145 -6.09 1.96 -20.89
C PHE A 145 -5.38 2.77 -19.81
N GLN A 146 -4.07 2.99 -19.94
CA GLN A 146 -3.23 3.74 -19.00
C GLN A 146 -3.51 5.26 -19.06
N ILE A 147 -4.74 5.67 -18.76
CA ILE A 147 -5.20 7.05 -18.77
C ILE A 147 -5.36 7.57 -17.34
N ALA A 148 -4.88 8.77 -17.08
CA ALA A 148 -5.11 9.46 -15.82
C ALA A 148 -4.98 10.99 -16.03
N PRO A 149 -5.69 11.81 -15.23
CA PRO A 149 -6.62 11.40 -14.17
C PRO A 149 -7.94 10.86 -14.76
N ALA A 150 -8.49 9.81 -14.17
CA ALA A 150 -9.74 9.19 -14.60
C ALA A 150 -10.37 8.42 -13.43
N CYS A 151 -11.65 8.06 -13.54
CA CYS A 151 -12.34 7.29 -12.50
C CYS A 151 -12.78 5.91 -13.00
N VAL A 152 -12.33 4.86 -12.32
CA VAL A 152 -12.67 3.47 -12.64
C VAL A 152 -14.03 3.15 -12.01
N SER A 153 -15.02 2.81 -12.83
CA SER A 153 -16.43 2.72 -12.44
C SER A 153 -16.79 1.66 -11.39
N THR A 154 -15.85 0.81 -10.99
CA THR A 154 -16.01 -0.12 -9.87
C THR A 154 -15.66 0.57 -8.55
N GLU A 155 -15.56 -0.19 -7.47
CA GLU A 155 -15.13 0.30 -6.16
C GLU A 155 -13.66 0.77 -6.16
N PHE A 156 -12.95 0.67 -7.29
CA PHE A 156 -11.64 1.25 -7.53
C PHE A 156 -11.64 2.77 -7.36
N GLY A 157 -12.53 3.50 -8.05
CA GLY A 157 -12.62 4.95 -7.92
C GLY A 157 -11.55 5.70 -8.71
N GLU A 158 -11.16 6.88 -8.19
CA GLU A 158 -10.33 7.85 -8.90
C GLU A 158 -8.84 7.47 -8.91
N VAL A 159 -8.21 7.68 -10.07
CA VAL A 159 -6.77 7.48 -10.32
C VAL A 159 -6.15 8.84 -10.60
N SER A 160 -5.11 9.20 -9.84
CA SER A 160 -4.38 10.46 -10.00
C SER A 160 -3.53 10.51 -11.28
N ALA A 161 -3.27 11.72 -11.76
CA ALA A 161 -2.32 11.97 -12.83
C ALA A 161 -0.92 11.45 -12.46
N PRO A 162 -0.05 11.11 -13.42
CA PRO A 162 1.21 10.41 -13.13
C PRO A 162 2.18 11.24 -12.27
N ASP A 163 2.18 12.57 -12.41
CA ASP A 163 2.97 13.50 -11.59
C ASP A 163 2.36 13.76 -10.19
N LYS A 164 1.11 13.31 -10.00
CA LYS A 164 0.33 13.40 -8.75
C LYS A 164 0.14 12.04 -8.07
N ASN A 165 0.71 10.98 -8.62
CA ASN A 165 0.66 9.68 -7.97
C ASN A 165 1.50 9.69 -6.68
N PRO A 166 1.03 9.00 -5.63
CA PRO A 166 1.73 8.93 -4.37
C PRO A 166 3.06 8.20 -4.55
N SER A 167 4.05 8.62 -3.77
CA SER A 167 5.31 7.90 -3.59
C SER A 167 5.67 7.93 -2.11
N LEU A 168 6.45 6.93 -1.68
CA LEU A 168 6.82 6.74 -0.30
C LEU A 168 8.23 6.13 -0.23
N LEU A 169 9.01 6.52 0.78
CA LEU A 169 10.37 6.04 1.00
C LEU A 169 10.69 5.95 2.50
N ILE A 170 11.28 4.84 2.95
CA ILE A 170 11.93 4.76 4.26
C ILE A 170 13.26 5.51 4.15
N THR A 171 13.36 6.67 4.79
CA THR A 171 14.57 7.49 4.78
C THR A 171 15.53 7.13 5.91
N LYS A 172 15.03 6.51 6.98
CA LYS A 172 15.84 6.07 8.11
C LYS A 172 15.21 4.87 8.82
N ALA A 173 16.00 3.83 9.04
CA ALA A 173 15.67 2.70 9.90
C ALA A 173 16.96 2.15 10.53
N PRO A 174 16.89 1.54 11.73
CA PRO A 174 18.04 0.84 12.30
C PRO A 174 18.32 -0.44 11.49
N ARG A 175 19.59 -0.84 11.42
CA ARG A 175 19.98 -2.16 10.88
C ARG A 175 19.86 -3.28 11.91
N THR A 176 20.03 -2.94 13.19
CA THR A 176 19.98 -3.87 14.30
C THR A 176 19.30 -3.22 15.50
N VAL A 177 18.46 -3.97 16.19
CA VAL A 177 17.78 -3.57 17.42
C VAL A 177 17.82 -4.70 18.43
N ARG A 178 17.68 -4.37 19.71
CA ARG A 178 17.50 -5.39 20.76
C ARG A 178 16.07 -5.92 20.71
N ALA A 179 15.88 -7.22 20.94
CA ALA A 179 14.56 -7.83 21.10
C ALA A 179 13.71 -7.06 22.11
N ASP A 180 12.44 -6.84 21.75
CA ASP A 180 11.43 -6.11 22.51
C ASP A 180 11.81 -4.67 22.88
N ALA A 181 12.86 -4.11 22.27
CA ALA A 181 13.23 -2.71 22.43
C ALA A 181 12.50 -1.84 21.42
N PRO A 182 11.97 -0.67 21.83
CA PRO A 182 11.37 0.26 20.88
C PRO A 182 12.43 0.86 19.96
N PHE A 183 12.02 1.17 18.74
CA PHE A 183 12.83 1.89 17.75
C PHE A 183 11.93 2.70 16.82
N SER A 184 12.53 3.54 15.98
CA SER A 184 11.79 4.39 15.05
C SER A 184 12.19 4.18 13.61
N ILE A 185 11.23 4.36 12.71
CA ILE A 185 11.41 4.40 11.26
C ILE A 185 10.95 5.78 10.77
N SER A 186 11.76 6.46 9.97
CA SER A 186 11.38 7.72 9.31
C SER A 186 10.92 7.43 7.89
N VAL A 187 9.70 7.86 7.58
CA VAL A 187 9.01 7.59 6.32
C VAL A 187 8.75 8.92 5.64
N SER A 188 9.27 9.11 4.44
CA SER A 188 8.92 10.26 3.61
C SER A 188 7.78 9.91 2.66
N THR A 189 6.78 10.78 2.56
CA THR A 189 5.69 10.63 1.59
C THR A 189 5.59 11.84 0.69
N ARG A 190 5.13 11.66 -0.54
CA ARG A 190 4.83 12.73 -1.50
C ARG A 190 3.56 12.36 -2.26
N ASN A 191 2.73 13.37 -2.54
CA ASN A 191 1.46 13.26 -3.27
C ASN A 191 0.43 12.34 -2.58
N LEU A 192 0.44 12.33 -1.25
CA LEU A 192 -0.51 11.59 -0.42
C LEU A 192 -1.07 12.55 0.63
N VAL A 193 -2.39 12.70 0.68
CA VAL A 193 -3.11 13.43 1.73
C VAL A 193 -3.58 12.40 2.75
N ARG A 194 -3.06 12.45 3.98
CA ARG A 194 -3.23 11.39 5.00
C ARG A 194 -4.42 11.64 5.91
N ASP A 195 -5.59 11.83 5.32
CA ASP A 195 -6.82 12.25 6.00
C ASP A 195 -7.97 11.24 5.89
N ARG A 196 -7.77 10.11 5.21
CA ARG A 196 -8.78 9.07 5.02
C ARG A 196 -8.32 7.73 5.55
N PHE A 197 -8.82 7.34 6.72
CA PHE A 197 -8.72 5.98 7.22
C PHE A 197 -10.03 5.58 7.91
N LEU A 198 -10.72 4.59 7.34
CA LEU A 198 -11.97 4.06 7.86
C LEU A 198 -11.71 2.70 8.53
N GLY A 199 -11.54 2.72 9.85
CA GLY A 199 -11.10 1.55 10.62
C GLY A 199 -11.88 0.27 10.30
N ALA A 200 -11.12 -0.82 10.08
CA ALA A 200 -11.67 -2.13 9.72
C ALA A 200 -12.70 -2.65 10.73
N ALA A 201 -12.45 -2.48 12.03
CA ALA A 201 -13.35 -2.90 13.11
C ALA A 201 -14.72 -2.20 13.05
N ALA A 202 -14.79 -1.00 12.48
CA ALA A 202 -16.03 -0.27 12.26
C ALA A 202 -16.73 -0.66 10.94
N GLY A 203 -16.21 -1.64 10.19
CA GLY A 203 -16.71 -2.04 8.87
C GLY A 203 -16.28 -1.13 7.73
N GLY A 204 -15.27 -0.27 7.94
CA GLY A 204 -14.84 0.72 6.95
C GLY A 204 -13.92 0.19 5.84
N TYR A 205 -13.39 -1.02 5.98
CA TYR A 205 -12.21 -1.48 5.24
C TYR A 205 -12.32 -1.37 3.71
N TYR A 206 -13.45 -1.76 3.12
CA TYR A 206 -13.71 -1.64 1.68
C TYR A 206 -14.92 -0.76 1.36
N LEU A 207 -15.32 0.09 2.31
CA LEU A 207 -16.57 0.82 2.19
C LEU A 207 -16.45 2.04 1.27
N GLU A 208 -15.28 2.69 1.26
CA GLU A 208 -15.01 3.89 0.49
C GLU A 208 -14.11 3.57 -0.70
N SER A 209 -14.40 4.13 -1.88
CA SER A 209 -13.53 4.04 -3.06
C SER A 209 -12.35 5.01 -2.99
N SER A 210 -11.40 4.90 -3.92
CA SER A 210 -10.35 5.92 -4.05
C SER A 210 -10.95 7.25 -4.49
N PHE A 211 -10.55 8.34 -3.83
CA PHE A 211 -10.88 9.72 -4.21
C PHE A 211 -9.64 10.60 -4.11
N LEU A 212 -9.57 11.57 -5.01
CA LEU A 212 -8.55 12.61 -5.00
C LEU A 212 -9.03 13.83 -4.22
N ASP A 213 -8.08 14.62 -3.73
CA ASP A 213 -8.37 15.95 -3.22
C ASP A 213 -8.63 16.93 -4.38
N PRO A 214 -9.05 18.18 -4.11
CA PRO A 214 -9.24 19.19 -5.15
C PRO A 214 -8.00 19.52 -5.99
N ASN A 215 -6.79 19.16 -5.52
CA ASN A 215 -5.53 19.34 -6.22
C ASN A 215 -5.14 18.11 -7.07
N GLY A 216 -5.97 17.06 -7.09
CA GLY A 216 -5.72 15.80 -7.79
C GLY A 216 -4.75 14.87 -7.07
N LEU A 217 -4.50 15.06 -5.78
CA LEU A 217 -3.65 14.21 -4.96
C LEU A 217 -4.46 13.06 -4.34
N GLN A 218 -3.84 11.89 -4.21
CA GLN A 218 -4.47 10.75 -3.56
C GLN A 218 -4.80 11.07 -2.10
N ARG A 219 -6.07 10.87 -1.70
CA ARG A 219 -6.46 10.87 -0.29
C ARG A 219 -6.38 9.46 0.29
N GLY A 220 -5.98 9.36 1.56
CA GLY A 220 -5.69 8.06 2.16
C GLY A 220 -4.96 8.14 3.49
N HIS A 221 -4.04 7.20 3.67
CA HIS A 221 -3.18 7.02 4.82
C HIS A 221 -1.96 6.20 4.36
N PHE A 222 -1.07 5.81 5.27
CA PHE A 222 -0.12 4.73 4.97
C PHE A 222 -0.04 3.76 6.13
N HIS A 223 0.31 2.51 5.83
CA HIS A 223 0.54 1.48 6.84
C HIS A 223 2.03 1.33 7.10
N THR A 224 2.36 0.92 8.31
CA THR A 224 3.66 0.36 8.66
C THR A 224 3.42 -0.97 9.33
N ALA A 225 4.05 -2.03 8.81
CA ALA A 225 3.99 -3.35 9.41
C ALA A 225 5.37 -3.97 9.51
N CYS A 226 5.64 -4.66 10.61
CA CYS A 226 6.84 -5.46 10.77
C CYS A 226 6.47 -6.91 11.07
N ARG A 227 7.02 -7.85 10.30
CA ARG A 227 6.89 -9.29 10.53
C ARG A 227 8.26 -9.92 10.68
N ILE A 228 8.37 -10.98 11.48
CA ILE A 228 9.56 -11.83 11.48
C ILE A 228 9.47 -12.79 10.31
N LEU A 229 10.56 -12.86 9.54
CA LEU A 229 10.65 -13.81 8.46
C LEU A 229 10.96 -15.21 8.99
N PRO A 230 10.26 -16.24 8.50
CA PRO A 230 10.66 -17.63 8.77
C PRO A 230 11.92 -18.01 7.99
N SER A 231 12.17 -17.37 6.84
CA SER A 231 13.33 -17.58 5.97
C SER A 231 13.57 -16.33 5.10
N GLY A 232 14.82 -16.11 4.69
CA GLY A 232 15.20 -15.07 3.73
C GLY A 232 14.92 -15.44 2.26
N ASP A 233 14.67 -16.72 1.97
CA ASP A 233 14.72 -17.27 0.61
C ASP A 233 13.35 -17.64 0.03
N VAL A 234 12.29 -17.55 0.84
CA VAL A 234 10.93 -17.95 0.45
C VAL A 234 9.96 -16.84 0.82
N ALA A 235 8.95 -16.64 -0.04
CA ALA A 235 7.85 -15.73 0.27
C ALA A 235 7.14 -16.21 1.56
N PRO A 236 7.07 -15.37 2.60
CA PRO A 236 6.35 -15.73 3.82
C PRO A 236 4.84 -15.79 3.59
N ASP A 237 4.16 -16.60 4.39
CA ASP A 237 2.70 -16.63 4.47
C ASP A 237 2.16 -15.23 4.83
N ALA A 238 0.96 -14.91 4.32
CA ALA A 238 0.25 -13.68 4.63
C ALA A 238 -0.32 -13.70 6.06
N ALA A 239 -0.64 -14.88 6.59
CA ALA A 239 -0.89 -15.11 8.01
C ALA A 239 0.42 -15.56 8.71
N PRO A 240 0.57 -15.34 10.03
CA PRO A 240 -0.30 -14.64 10.97
C PRO A 240 -0.21 -13.10 10.83
N VAL A 241 -0.90 -12.37 11.71
CA VAL A 241 -0.76 -10.91 11.80
C VAL A 241 0.71 -10.52 12.03
N PRO A 242 1.16 -9.38 11.49
CA PRO A 242 2.50 -8.87 11.74
C PRO A 242 2.78 -8.67 13.24
N ALA A 243 4.05 -8.79 13.63
CA ALA A 243 4.48 -8.52 15.01
C ALA A 243 4.26 -7.06 15.43
N PHE A 244 4.18 -6.14 14.46
CA PHE A 244 3.79 -4.76 14.66
C PHE A 244 2.98 -4.27 13.46
N PHE A 245 1.93 -3.48 13.70
CA PHE A 245 1.15 -2.80 12.67
C PHE A 245 0.65 -1.44 13.17
N VAL A 246 0.69 -0.43 12.30
CA VAL A 246 0.02 0.85 12.52
C VAL A 246 -0.42 1.47 11.20
N ALA A 247 -1.57 2.14 11.19
CA ALA A 247 -1.99 3.02 10.12
C ALA A 247 -1.77 4.49 10.54
N THR A 248 -1.14 5.27 9.65
CA THR A 248 -0.87 6.69 9.89
C THR A 248 -1.88 7.55 9.11
N GLN A 249 -2.80 8.17 9.84
CA GLN A 249 -3.71 9.22 9.39
C GLN A 249 -3.56 10.42 10.33
N ASP A 250 -2.58 11.27 10.05
CA ASP A 250 -2.24 12.46 10.86
C ASP A 250 -2.85 13.75 10.29
N ASN A 251 -3.67 13.65 9.25
CA ASN A 251 -4.19 14.76 8.44
C ASN A 251 -3.07 15.63 7.82
N GLY A 252 -1.86 15.08 7.70
CA GLY A 252 -0.74 15.71 7.01
C GLY A 252 -0.66 15.30 5.54
N GLY A 253 0.49 15.57 4.92
CA GLY A 253 0.75 15.23 3.54
C GLY A 253 0.41 16.34 2.54
N GLY A 254 0.53 16.01 1.27
CA GLY A 254 0.40 16.94 0.15
C GLY A 254 1.40 16.67 -0.96
N SER A 255 1.61 17.65 -1.85
CA SER A 255 2.50 17.51 -3.01
C SER A 255 3.99 17.65 -2.69
N THR A 256 4.33 18.29 -1.58
CA THR A 256 5.72 18.43 -1.11
C THR A 256 6.08 17.21 -0.28
N PRO A 257 7.29 16.62 -0.44
CA PRO A 257 7.75 15.59 0.47
C PRO A 257 7.64 16.03 1.92
N ASP A 258 6.98 15.21 2.72
CA ASP A 258 6.99 15.34 4.17
C ASP A 258 7.61 14.10 4.79
N THR A 259 7.78 14.10 6.12
CA THR A 259 8.35 12.97 6.84
C THR A 259 7.58 12.72 8.12
N VAL A 260 7.21 11.46 8.33
CA VAL A 260 6.57 10.96 9.54
C VAL A 260 7.53 10.01 10.24
N VAL A 261 7.62 10.12 11.57
CA VAL A 261 8.37 9.17 12.40
C VAL A 261 7.39 8.16 13.00
N VAL A 262 7.56 6.90 12.64
CA VAL A 262 6.79 5.78 13.16
C VAL A 262 7.57 5.13 14.29
N ASN A 263 6.93 4.95 15.45
CA ASN A 263 7.53 4.28 16.61
C ASN A 263 7.06 2.84 16.68
N VAL A 264 7.99 1.90 16.49
CA VAL A 264 7.79 0.48 16.70
C VAL A 264 8.02 0.18 18.18
N THR A 265 7.05 -0.44 18.83
CA THR A 265 7.07 -0.67 20.30
C THR A 265 8.06 -1.75 20.72
N GLY A 266 8.43 -2.63 19.80
CA GLY A 266 9.35 -3.74 19.99
C GLY A 266 9.05 -4.85 18.99
N LEU A 267 10.00 -5.74 18.78
CA LEU A 267 9.83 -6.92 17.93
C LEU A 267 10.50 -8.13 18.61
N PRO A 268 9.97 -9.35 18.41
CA PRO A 268 10.65 -10.56 18.87
C PRO A 268 11.95 -10.79 18.08
N LYS A 269 12.85 -11.58 18.66
CA LYS A 269 14.15 -11.94 18.06
C LYS A 269 13.98 -12.58 16.68
N GLY A 270 14.85 -12.22 15.73
CA GLY A 270 14.86 -12.76 14.37
C GLY A 270 15.21 -11.73 13.30
N GLU A 271 15.02 -12.08 12.03
CA GLU A 271 15.10 -11.12 10.92
C GLU A 271 13.72 -10.53 10.64
N ALA A 272 13.58 -9.24 10.90
CA ALA A 272 12.33 -8.52 10.65
C ALA A 272 12.31 -7.93 9.23
N GLN A 273 11.19 -8.09 8.54
CA GLN A 273 10.80 -7.24 7.42
C GLN A 273 9.88 -6.15 7.93
N CYS A 274 10.32 -4.90 7.87
CA CYS A 274 9.44 -3.75 8.11
C CYS A 274 9.10 -3.10 6.77
N THR A 275 7.82 -3.09 6.44
CA THR A 275 7.28 -2.56 5.18
C THR A 275 6.34 -1.40 5.47
N VAL A 276 6.42 -0.39 4.62
CA VAL A 276 5.55 0.78 4.63
C VAL A 276 4.91 0.93 3.26
N TRP A 277 3.61 1.21 3.21
CA TRP A 277 2.91 1.39 1.94
C TRP A 277 1.76 2.38 2.09
N ALA A 278 1.55 3.21 1.07
CA ALA A 278 0.39 4.08 1.01
C ALA A 278 -0.89 3.23 0.87
N GLY A 279 -1.97 3.69 1.48
CA GLY A 279 -3.32 3.16 1.34
C GLY A 279 -4.25 4.28 0.87
N ASP A 280 -5.07 4.02 -0.14
CA ASP A 280 -6.22 4.86 -0.47
C ASP A 280 -7.33 4.73 0.59
N GLY A 281 -8.47 5.42 0.42
CA GLY A 281 -9.63 5.30 1.33
C GLY A 281 -10.19 3.88 1.50
N SER A 282 -9.83 2.96 0.59
CA SER A 282 -10.23 1.54 0.58
C SER A 282 -9.15 0.58 1.09
N HIS A 283 -8.07 1.10 1.68
CA HIS A 283 -6.91 0.34 2.19
C HIS A 283 -6.10 -0.40 1.11
N ARG A 284 -6.29 -0.07 -0.17
CA ARG A 284 -5.47 -0.61 -1.26
C ARG A 284 -4.28 0.31 -1.49
N VAL A 285 -3.17 -0.26 -1.97
CA VAL A 285 -2.11 0.57 -2.55
C VAL A 285 -2.74 1.41 -3.66
N PRO A 286 -2.61 2.75 -3.63
CA PRO A 286 -3.23 3.64 -4.60
C PRO A 286 -2.95 3.18 -6.03
N MET A 287 -4.00 3.16 -6.84
CA MET A 287 -3.90 2.72 -8.22
C MET A 287 -2.93 3.61 -8.99
N MET A 288 -2.08 2.96 -9.78
CA MET A 288 -1.12 3.64 -10.64
C MET A 288 -1.69 3.76 -12.04
N GLN A 289 -1.40 4.86 -12.73
CA GLN A 289 -1.79 5.02 -14.13
C GLN A 289 -1.11 3.98 -15.03
N ARG A 290 0.16 3.66 -14.74
CA ARG A 290 1.02 2.85 -15.62
C ARG A 290 1.56 1.63 -14.90
N ALA A 291 1.68 0.53 -15.63
CA ALA A 291 2.21 -0.72 -15.10
C ALA A 291 3.70 -0.65 -14.72
N ASN A 292 4.47 0.23 -15.36
CA ASN A 292 5.90 0.42 -15.10
C ASN A 292 6.20 1.50 -14.05
N GLN A 293 5.19 1.91 -13.28
CA GLN A 293 5.37 2.84 -12.17
C GLN A 293 5.76 2.06 -10.92
N THR A 294 6.70 2.61 -10.13
CA THR A 294 7.00 2.07 -8.80
C THR A 294 5.83 2.41 -7.85
N PRO A 295 5.22 1.41 -7.20
CA PRO A 295 4.17 1.66 -6.22
C PRO A 295 4.73 2.40 -4.99
N ALA A 296 3.85 3.10 -4.27
CA ALA A 296 4.20 3.77 -3.02
C ALA A 296 4.37 2.78 -1.87
N ILE A 297 5.43 1.97 -1.94
CA ILE A 297 5.79 0.93 -0.98
C ILE A 297 7.31 0.88 -0.83
N ASP A 298 7.78 0.62 0.38
CA ASP A 298 9.19 0.41 0.66
C ASP A 298 9.37 -0.58 1.83
N SER A 299 10.50 -1.29 1.83
CA SER A 299 10.79 -2.33 2.82
C SER A 299 12.25 -2.29 3.26
N VAL A 300 12.47 -2.52 4.55
CA VAL A 300 13.81 -2.74 5.11
C VAL A 300 13.89 -4.06 5.85
N ARG A 301 15.10 -4.62 5.93
CA ARG A 301 15.45 -5.74 6.81
C ARG A 301 16.10 -5.21 8.08
N ILE A 302 15.70 -5.72 9.24
CA ILE A 302 16.25 -5.35 10.54
C ILE A 302 16.58 -6.63 11.31
N THR A 303 17.82 -6.74 11.80
CA THR A 303 18.20 -7.82 12.71
C THR A 303 17.74 -7.50 14.13
N VAL A 304 16.93 -8.36 14.73
CA VAL A 304 16.46 -8.23 16.11
C VAL A 304 17.18 -9.27 16.98
N GLN A 305 17.91 -8.83 18.01
CA GLN A 305 18.82 -9.69 18.80
C GLN A 305 18.63 -9.63 20.31
#